data_AF-A0A3A9C784-F1
#
_entry.id   AF-A0A3A9C784-F1
#
_cell.length_a   1.000
_cell.length_b   1.000
_cell.length_c   1.000
_cell.angle_alpha   90.00
_cell.angle_beta   90.00
_cell.angle_gamma   90.00
#
_symmetry.space_group_name_H-M   'P 1'
#
loop_
_entity.id
_entity.type
_entity.pdbx_description
1 polymer ?
#
loop_
_entity_poly.entity_id
_entity_poly.type
_entity_poly.pdbx_seq_one_letter_code
_entity_poly.pdbx_strand_id
1 'polypeptide(L)'
;MFYEKRNLLFHNYNRARDYFISCPNQLIDLEQYCAELVNNIIMENYDEIEANYNESSYLNAFWAKYPPDDRGRQPVGDQIPWIEVGEHSIGHKLIRIIGTLYRVSEIGLPSGADNRFVLYSDDIADITHGFTNCAFFFLDIKSVGPRDNFDHTVISPYQVSGDGIWNAPNKNMENSTMVAKGKRTTHLFYPAISPIYPLTNGDVAPTIHLFVKPVYRMLSLASDGLTGQPLESIKNICVPNGLLLSKNPGYLNSCPELFFPGKDDKSKDPRKIRVRVSFALLSEIATWRVEEFVRADNIL
;
A
#
# COMPACT_ATOMS: atom_id res chain seq x y z
N MET A 1 21.04 12.91 18.70
CA MET A 1 20.34 11.84 17.96
C MET A 1 20.50 11.95 16.44
N PHE A 2 19.97 12.98 15.73
CA PHE A 2 19.94 12.99 14.25
C PHE A 2 21.27 12.73 13.50
N TYR A 3 22.42 13.12 14.05
CA TYR A 3 23.72 12.94 13.40
C TYR A 3 24.55 11.79 13.97
N GLU A 4 24.13 11.20 15.09
CA GLU A 4 24.94 10.27 15.88
C GLU A 4 25.27 8.97 15.13
N LYS A 5 24.30 8.40 14.41
CA LYS A 5 24.46 7.17 13.62
C LYS A 5 24.46 7.43 12.11
N ARG A 6 24.50 8.69 11.69
CA ARG A 6 24.20 9.09 10.31
C ARG A 6 25.19 8.56 9.29
N ASN A 7 26.48 8.46 9.64
CA ASN A 7 27.49 7.87 8.77
C ASN A 7 27.26 6.37 8.52
N LEU A 8 26.90 5.62 9.58
CA LEU A 8 26.54 4.21 9.48
C LEU A 8 25.32 4.02 8.58
N LEU A 9 24.25 4.78 8.85
CA LEU A 9 23.02 4.71 8.06
C LEU A 9 23.27 5.09 6.59
N PHE A 10 24.05 6.13 6.33
CA PHE A 10 24.42 6.56 4.99
C PHE A 10 25.16 5.47 4.20
N HIS A 11 26.14 4.80 4.83
CA HIS A 11 26.90 3.73 4.19
C HIS A 11 26.01 2.52 3.89
N ASN A 12 25.25 2.06 4.88
CA ASN A 12 24.36 0.90 4.72
C ASN A 12 23.27 1.16 3.67
N TYR A 13 22.72 2.38 3.66
CA TYR A 13 21.73 2.80 2.69
C TYR A 13 22.24 2.72 1.26
N ASN A 14 23.36 3.39 0.96
CA ASN A 14 23.87 3.44 -0.40
C ASN A 14 24.34 2.06 -0.86
N ARG A 15 24.96 1.26 0.02
CA ARG A 15 25.30 -0.14 -0.27
C ARG A 15 24.08 -0.95 -0.70
N ALA A 16 22.98 -0.85 0.05
CA ALA A 16 21.75 -1.59 -0.27
C ALA A 16 21.03 -1.05 -1.49
N ARG A 17 20.99 0.27 -1.65
CA ARG A 17 20.42 0.90 -2.82
C ARG A 17 21.11 0.45 -4.11
N ASP A 18 22.44 0.46 -4.13
CA ASP A 18 23.22 0.02 -5.29
C ASP A 18 23.03 -1.47 -5.54
N TYR A 19 22.99 -2.28 -4.48
CA TYR A 19 22.70 -3.71 -4.57
C TYR A 19 21.36 -3.99 -5.27
N PHE A 20 20.25 -3.43 -4.78
CA PHE A 20 18.92 -3.68 -5.35
C PHE A 20 18.69 -3.02 -6.71
N ILE A 21 19.43 -1.96 -7.07
CA ILE A 21 19.46 -1.46 -8.46
C ILE A 21 20.15 -2.46 -9.39
N SER A 22 21.25 -3.08 -8.93
CA SER A 22 22.02 -4.06 -9.72
C SER A 22 21.36 -5.44 -9.78
N CYS A 23 20.60 -5.80 -8.75
CA CYS A 23 19.91 -7.08 -8.59
C CYS A 23 18.38 -6.86 -8.46
N PRO A 24 17.70 -6.28 -9.46
CA PRO A 24 16.29 -5.90 -9.33
C PRO A 24 15.37 -7.10 -9.10
N ASN A 25 15.71 -8.28 -9.62
CA ASN A 25 14.92 -9.49 -9.44
C ASN A 25 14.75 -9.85 -7.96
N GLN A 26 15.78 -9.70 -7.12
CA GLN A 26 15.62 -9.99 -5.69
C GLN A 26 14.65 -9.02 -4.99
N LEU A 27 14.56 -7.77 -5.46
CA LEU A 27 13.57 -6.83 -4.93
C LEU A 27 12.15 -7.18 -5.43
N ILE A 28 12.04 -7.65 -6.68
CA ILE A 28 10.77 -8.13 -7.26
C ILE A 28 10.29 -9.39 -6.52
N ASP A 29 11.19 -10.36 -6.28
CA ASP A 29 10.89 -11.60 -5.58
C ASP A 29 10.53 -11.32 -4.11
N LEU A 30 11.18 -10.34 -3.49
CA LEU A 30 10.82 -9.88 -2.15
C LEU A 30 9.42 -9.23 -2.12
N GLU A 31 9.09 -8.37 -3.08
CA GLU A 31 7.75 -7.81 -3.24
C GLU A 31 6.69 -8.90 -3.41
N GLN A 32 6.98 -9.92 -4.23
CA GLN A 32 6.10 -11.05 -4.47
C GLN A 32 5.88 -11.85 -3.18
N TYR A 33 6.95 -12.27 -2.51
CA TYR A 33 6.87 -13.00 -1.25
C TYR A 33 6.03 -12.26 -0.21
N CYS A 34 6.26 -10.94 -0.05
CA CYS A 34 5.52 -10.13 0.90
C CYS A 34 4.05 -9.96 0.50
N ALA A 35 3.73 -9.88 -0.79
CA ALA A 35 2.35 -9.82 -1.28
C ALA A 35 1.64 -11.16 -1.04
N GLU A 36 2.27 -12.28 -1.39
CA GLU A 36 1.74 -13.64 -1.19
C GLU A 36 1.54 -13.97 0.28
N LEU A 37 2.43 -13.52 1.17
CA LEU A 37 2.25 -13.64 2.62
C LEU A 37 0.94 -12.99 3.08
N VAL A 38 0.66 -11.77 2.62
CA VAL A 38 -0.59 -11.08 2.95
C VAL A 38 -1.80 -11.76 2.31
N ASN A 39 -1.67 -12.24 1.07
CA ASN A 39 -2.71 -12.98 0.36
C ASN A 39 -3.12 -14.25 1.11
N ASN A 40 -2.14 -15.04 1.55
CA ASN A 40 -2.37 -16.26 2.32
C ASN A 40 -3.10 -15.96 3.63
N ILE A 41 -2.68 -14.91 4.35
CA ILE A 41 -3.36 -14.51 5.59
C ILE A 41 -4.80 -14.07 5.33
N ILE A 42 -5.06 -13.29 4.27
CA ILE A 42 -6.43 -12.89 3.90
C ILE A 42 -7.27 -14.13 3.59
N MET A 43 -6.75 -15.03 2.77
CA MET A 43 -7.46 -16.24 2.35
C MET A 43 -7.77 -17.17 3.52
N GLU A 44 -6.79 -17.47 4.37
CA GLU A 44 -6.96 -18.38 5.52
C GLU A 44 -7.89 -17.81 6.59
N ASN A 45 -8.06 -16.49 6.66
CA ASN A 45 -8.84 -15.81 7.70
C ASN A 45 -10.04 -15.04 7.12
N TYR A 46 -10.44 -15.32 5.88
CA TYR A 46 -11.46 -14.52 5.17
C TYR A 46 -12.79 -14.49 5.93
N ASP A 47 -13.24 -15.64 6.46
CA ASP A 47 -14.51 -15.73 7.19
C ASP A 47 -14.50 -14.88 8.47
N GLU A 48 -13.41 -14.89 9.23
CA GLU A 48 -13.28 -14.06 10.44
C GLU A 48 -13.23 -12.57 10.08
N ILE A 49 -12.48 -12.22 9.02
CA ILE A 49 -12.39 -10.87 8.47
C ILE A 49 -13.79 -10.38 8.08
N GLU A 50 -14.52 -11.16 7.27
CA GLU A 50 -15.85 -10.82 6.80
C GLU A 50 -16.82 -10.66 7.97
N ALA A 51 -16.83 -11.60 8.92
CA ALA A 51 -17.71 -11.54 10.08
C ALA A 51 -17.48 -10.25 10.89
N ASN A 52 -16.22 -9.89 11.15
CA ASN A 52 -15.88 -8.69 11.92
C ASN A 52 -16.10 -7.39 11.14
N TYR A 53 -15.91 -7.40 9.82
CA TYR A 53 -16.24 -6.26 8.96
C TYR A 53 -17.75 -6.02 8.92
N ASN A 54 -18.53 -7.09 8.78
CA ASN A 54 -19.99 -7.02 8.66
C ASN A 54 -20.67 -6.67 10.00
N GLU A 55 -20.02 -7.00 11.13
CA GLU A 55 -20.48 -6.64 12.47
C GLU A 55 -20.79 -5.13 12.60
N SER A 56 -20.03 -4.27 11.92
CA SER A 56 -20.30 -2.83 11.92
C SER A 56 -21.71 -2.47 11.44
N SER A 57 -22.28 -3.24 10.50
CA SER A 57 -23.66 -3.05 10.04
C SER A 57 -24.67 -3.50 11.10
N TYR A 58 -24.43 -4.61 11.80
CA TYR A 58 -25.31 -5.08 12.88
C TYR A 58 -25.30 -4.14 14.10
N LEU A 59 -24.15 -3.49 14.35
CA LEU A 59 -23.98 -2.52 15.42
C LEU A 59 -24.58 -1.13 15.11
N ASN A 60 -25.35 -0.98 14.03
CA ASN A 60 -25.93 0.29 13.60
C ASN A 60 -26.64 1.05 14.75
N ALA A 61 -27.37 0.34 15.61
CA ALA A 61 -28.09 0.94 16.74
C ALA A 61 -27.20 1.77 17.69
N PHE A 62 -25.89 1.49 17.73
CA PHE A 62 -24.94 2.16 18.63
C PHE A 62 -24.32 3.43 18.03
N TRP A 63 -24.23 3.54 16.71
CA TRP A 63 -23.52 4.65 16.05
C TRP A 63 -24.39 5.44 15.06
N ALA A 64 -25.60 4.99 14.71
CA ALA A 64 -26.45 5.65 13.71
C ALA A 64 -26.81 7.11 13.99
N LYS A 65 -26.82 7.53 15.28
CA LYS A 65 -27.04 8.94 15.67
C LYS A 65 -25.77 9.80 15.61
N TYR A 66 -24.61 9.16 15.43
CA TYR A 66 -23.29 9.78 15.38
C TYR A 66 -22.47 9.19 14.20
N PRO A 67 -23.02 9.16 12.97
CA PRO A 67 -22.29 8.60 11.84
C PRO A 67 -21.07 9.48 11.52
N PRO A 68 -20.04 8.93 10.87
CA PRO A 68 -18.98 9.75 10.29
C PRO A 68 -19.56 10.81 9.35
N ASP A 69 -19.00 12.02 9.38
CA ASP A 69 -19.43 13.10 8.47
C ASP A 69 -19.29 12.68 7.01
N ASP A 70 -20.29 13.01 6.19
CA ASP A 70 -20.21 12.82 4.74
C ASP A 70 -18.97 13.51 4.17
N ARG A 71 -18.27 12.81 3.26
CA ARG A 71 -17.06 13.33 2.60
C ARG A 71 -17.20 13.32 1.09
N GLY A 72 -16.58 14.30 0.43
CA GLY A 72 -16.58 14.44 -1.02
C GLY A 72 -17.40 15.64 -1.53
N ARG A 73 -17.43 15.83 -2.85
CA ARG A 73 -18.25 16.87 -3.49
C ARG A 73 -19.63 16.31 -3.76
N GLN A 74 -20.68 16.89 -3.15
CA GLN A 74 -22.09 16.52 -3.34
C GLN A 74 -22.39 15.04 -3.03
N PRO A 75 -22.23 14.61 -1.75
CA PRO A 75 -22.62 13.28 -1.33
C PRO A 75 -24.11 13.03 -1.59
N VAL A 76 -24.47 11.80 -2.02
CA VAL A 76 -25.86 11.39 -2.29
C VAL A 76 -26.66 11.22 -0.98
N GLY A 77 -25.96 11.05 0.16
CA GLY A 77 -26.55 10.94 1.50
C GLY A 77 -27.10 9.54 1.84
N ASP A 78 -26.84 8.53 0.99
CA ASP A 78 -27.30 7.15 1.14
C ASP A 78 -26.17 6.15 1.39
N GLN A 79 -24.94 6.65 1.55
CA GLN A 79 -23.72 5.89 1.84
C GLN A 79 -23.11 6.43 3.12
N ILE A 80 -22.63 5.53 3.98
CA ILE A 80 -21.91 5.92 5.20
C ILE A 80 -20.41 5.76 4.94
N PRO A 81 -19.55 6.75 5.30
CA PRO A 81 -18.11 6.60 5.17
C PRO A 81 -17.60 5.37 5.92
N TRP A 82 -17.02 4.41 5.20
CA TRP A 82 -16.70 3.07 5.71
C TRP A 82 -15.19 2.81 5.83
N ILE A 83 -14.42 3.90 5.95
CA ILE A 83 -12.96 3.88 5.92
C ILE A 83 -12.42 3.12 7.14
N GLU A 84 -12.78 3.57 8.34
CA GLU A 84 -12.28 3.04 9.61
C GLU A 84 -12.67 1.57 9.84
N VAL A 85 -13.82 1.13 9.29
CA VAL A 85 -14.22 -0.28 9.36
C VAL A 85 -13.16 -1.15 8.71
N GLY A 86 -12.75 -0.82 7.48
CA GLY A 86 -11.68 -1.55 6.79
C GLY A 86 -10.32 -1.40 7.47
N GLU A 87 -9.96 -0.21 7.94
CA GLU A 87 -8.68 0.02 8.64
C GLU A 87 -8.54 -0.88 9.87
N HIS A 88 -9.61 -1.03 10.66
CA HIS A 88 -9.59 -1.81 11.88
C HIS A 88 -9.83 -3.30 11.67
N SER A 89 -10.92 -3.69 11.00
CA SER A 89 -11.30 -5.11 10.88
C SER A 89 -10.40 -5.89 9.93
N ILE A 90 -9.71 -5.19 9.02
CA ILE A 90 -8.76 -5.77 8.07
C ILE A 90 -7.34 -5.32 8.41
N GLY A 91 -7.01 -4.02 8.30
CA GLY A 91 -5.64 -3.53 8.45
C GLY A 91 -4.98 -3.92 9.78
N HIS A 92 -5.57 -3.54 10.91
CA HIS A 92 -5.06 -3.90 12.24
C HIS A 92 -5.10 -5.41 12.50
N LYS A 93 -6.05 -6.13 11.91
CA LYS A 93 -6.13 -7.59 12.03
C LYS A 93 -4.97 -8.27 11.31
N LEU A 94 -4.64 -7.84 10.08
CA LEU A 94 -3.53 -8.38 9.31
C LEU A 94 -2.20 -8.25 10.05
N ILE A 95 -1.86 -7.04 10.51
CA ILE A 95 -0.61 -6.84 11.28
C ILE A 95 -0.57 -7.68 12.55
N ARG A 96 -1.70 -7.82 13.26
CA ARG A 96 -1.79 -8.69 14.44
C ARG A 96 -1.50 -10.14 14.10
N ILE A 97 -2.11 -10.69 13.05
CA ILE A 97 -1.88 -12.09 12.64
C ILE A 97 -0.42 -12.27 12.20
N ILE A 98 0.10 -11.38 11.37
CA ILE A 98 1.51 -11.38 10.95
C ILE A 98 2.43 -11.39 12.17
N GLY A 99 2.17 -10.56 13.18
CA GLY A 99 2.98 -10.50 14.41
C GLY A 99 2.91 -11.75 15.29
N THR A 100 1.95 -12.65 15.07
CA THR A 100 1.92 -13.98 15.72
C THR A 100 2.77 -15.03 15.00
N LEU A 101 3.03 -14.82 13.70
CA LEU A 101 3.74 -15.76 12.83
C LEU A 101 5.21 -15.35 12.63
N TYR A 102 5.49 -14.05 12.65
CA TYR A 102 6.80 -13.49 12.34
C TYR A 102 7.26 -12.52 13.43
N ARG A 103 8.58 -12.36 13.52
CA ARG A 103 9.14 -11.24 14.28
C ARG A 103 8.85 -9.94 13.53
N VAL A 104 8.19 -9.00 14.21
CA VAL A 104 7.89 -7.67 13.70
C VAL A 104 8.50 -6.57 14.58
N SER A 105 8.70 -5.38 14.01
CA SER A 105 9.10 -4.18 14.75
C SER A 105 8.42 -2.95 14.17
N GLU A 106 7.64 -2.25 14.99
CA GLU A 106 6.88 -1.05 14.64
C GLU A 106 7.78 0.20 14.76
N ILE A 107 8.67 0.38 13.78
CA ILE A 107 9.59 1.53 13.76
C ILE A 107 8.82 2.84 13.56
N GLY A 108 8.93 3.75 14.52
CA GLY A 108 8.26 5.05 14.48
C GLY A 108 8.74 5.92 13.33
N LEU A 109 7.83 6.27 12.41
CA LEU A 109 8.03 7.22 11.33
C LEU A 109 6.99 8.36 11.42
N PRO A 110 7.36 9.61 11.06
CA PRO A 110 6.45 10.76 11.16
C PRO A 110 5.38 10.80 10.05
N SER A 111 5.47 9.92 9.04
CA SER A 111 4.55 9.86 7.90
C SER A 111 4.65 8.49 7.22
N GLY A 112 3.56 8.06 6.57
CA GLY A 112 3.55 6.86 5.72
C GLY A 112 2.14 6.29 5.56
N ALA A 113 2.05 5.00 5.20
CA ALA A 113 0.82 4.21 5.10
C ALA A 113 0.19 3.90 6.47
N ASP A 114 -1.06 3.44 6.50
CA ASP A 114 -1.78 3.14 7.76
C ASP A 114 -1.01 2.18 8.69
N ASN A 115 -0.52 1.07 8.14
CA ASN A 115 0.25 0.06 8.86
C ASN A 115 1.70 0.06 8.38
N ARG A 116 2.65 0.16 9.33
CA ARG A 116 4.09 0.19 9.05
C ARG A 116 4.84 -0.66 10.05
N PHE A 117 5.55 -1.65 9.56
CA PHE A 117 6.35 -2.54 10.41
C PHE A 117 7.49 -3.16 9.61
N VAL A 118 8.61 -3.41 10.28
CA VAL A 118 9.70 -4.23 9.73
C VAL A 118 9.40 -5.68 10.07
N LEU A 119 9.28 -6.52 9.06
CA LEU A 119 9.13 -7.97 9.20
C LEU A 119 10.50 -8.61 9.01
N TYR A 120 10.83 -9.58 9.86
CA TYR A 120 12.05 -10.38 9.77
C TYR A 120 11.70 -11.84 9.45
N SER A 121 12.38 -12.44 8.48
CA SER A 121 12.17 -13.83 8.07
C SER A 121 13.43 -14.43 7.44
N ASP A 122 13.67 -15.72 7.68
CA ASP A 122 14.74 -16.46 7.02
C ASP A 122 14.47 -16.60 5.51
N ASP A 123 13.20 -16.65 5.08
CA ASP A 123 12.84 -16.65 3.66
C ASP A 123 13.33 -15.37 2.95
N ILE A 124 13.30 -14.22 3.64
CA ILE A 124 13.84 -12.97 3.10
C ILE A 124 15.36 -13.05 2.98
N ALA A 125 16.03 -13.70 3.93
CA ALA A 125 17.46 -13.97 3.83
C ALA A 125 17.76 -14.84 2.60
N ASP A 126 16.97 -15.89 2.38
CA ASP A 126 17.14 -16.78 1.24
C ASP A 126 16.89 -16.07 -0.09
N ILE A 127 15.78 -15.33 -0.23
CA ILE A 127 15.45 -14.53 -1.44
C ILE A 127 16.57 -13.54 -1.77
N THR A 128 17.15 -12.91 -0.76
CA THR A 128 18.18 -11.89 -0.95
C THR A 128 19.62 -12.43 -0.89
N HIS A 129 19.78 -13.76 -0.87
CA HIS A 129 21.07 -14.45 -0.75
C HIS A 129 21.92 -13.95 0.45
N GLY A 130 21.26 -13.74 1.58
CA GLY A 130 21.87 -13.29 2.83
C GLY A 130 22.16 -11.79 2.89
N PHE A 131 21.75 -10.99 1.90
CA PHE A 131 21.97 -9.55 1.91
C PHE A 131 21.19 -8.86 3.04
N THR A 132 19.93 -9.26 3.24
CA THR A 132 19.09 -8.83 4.36
C THR A 132 18.08 -9.92 4.71
N ASN A 133 17.61 -9.97 5.96
CA ASN A 133 16.55 -10.87 6.38
C ASN A 133 15.25 -10.12 6.73
N CYS A 134 15.13 -8.86 6.31
CA CYS A 134 13.99 -8.03 6.68
C CYS A 134 13.48 -7.14 5.55
N ALA A 135 12.19 -6.82 5.64
CA ALA A 135 11.49 -5.92 4.73
C ALA A 135 10.62 -4.94 5.52
N PHE A 136 10.50 -3.71 5.05
CA PHE A 136 9.69 -2.68 5.68
C PHE A 136 8.35 -2.57 4.96
N PHE A 137 7.30 -3.13 5.56
CA PHE A 137 5.95 -3.07 5.05
C PHE A 137 5.37 -1.66 5.21
N PHE A 138 4.84 -1.13 4.11
CA PHE A 138 3.96 0.03 4.06
C PHE A 138 2.63 -0.47 3.50
N LEU A 139 1.72 -0.86 4.40
CA LEU A 139 0.43 -1.44 4.07
C LEU A 139 -0.68 -0.43 4.35
N ASP A 140 -1.45 -0.10 3.32
CA ASP A 140 -2.48 0.94 3.37
C ASP A 140 -3.86 0.36 3.03
N ILE A 141 -4.90 0.79 3.74
CA ILE A 141 -6.27 0.32 3.52
C ILE A 141 -7.06 1.31 2.65
N LYS A 142 -7.67 0.78 1.59
CA LYS A 142 -8.41 1.57 0.57
C LYS A 142 -9.85 1.09 0.43
N SER A 143 -10.67 1.27 1.46
CA SER A 143 -12.08 0.87 1.43
C SER A 143 -12.88 1.61 0.35
N VAL A 144 -13.64 0.88 -0.47
CA VAL A 144 -14.50 1.47 -1.53
C VAL A 144 -15.86 0.77 -1.60
N GLY A 145 -16.90 1.55 -1.94
CA GLY A 145 -18.21 1.03 -2.29
C GLY A 145 -18.40 0.87 -3.81
N PRO A 146 -19.59 0.46 -4.28
CA PRO A 146 -19.86 0.15 -5.69
C PRO A 146 -19.70 1.35 -6.63
N ARG A 147 -19.81 2.58 -6.11
CA ARG A 147 -19.66 3.82 -6.90
C ARG A 147 -18.22 4.23 -7.15
N ASP A 148 -17.28 3.69 -6.36
CA ASP A 148 -15.86 4.03 -6.40
C ASP A 148 -14.94 2.81 -6.60
N ASN A 149 -15.50 1.62 -6.86
CA ASN A 149 -14.75 0.40 -7.16
C ASN A 149 -14.19 0.43 -8.59
N PHE A 150 -13.22 1.30 -8.84
CA PHE A 150 -12.53 1.39 -10.11
C PHE A 150 -11.34 0.43 -10.20
N ASP A 151 -10.89 0.14 -11.43
CA ASP A 151 -9.68 -0.65 -11.72
C ASP A 151 -8.38 0.16 -11.50
N HIS A 152 -8.33 0.88 -10.38
CA HIS A 152 -7.17 1.59 -9.90
C HIS A 152 -7.30 1.86 -8.40
N THR A 153 -6.18 2.30 -7.81
CA THR A 153 -6.15 2.91 -6.48
C THR A 153 -5.53 4.30 -6.56
N VAL A 154 -5.91 5.19 -5.64
CA VAL A 154 -5.36 6.55 -5.52
C VAL A 154 -4.32 6.55 -4.40
N ILE A 155 -3.08 6.95 -4.72
CA ILE A 155 -1.97 6.98 -3.77
C ILE A 155 -1.42 8.40 -3.61
N SER A 156 -1.00 8.71 -2.40
CA SER A 156 -0.35 9.96 -2.03
C SER A 156 1.17 9.85 -2.12
N PRO A 157 1.88 10.99 -2.15
CA PRO A 157 3.34 11.06 -1.99
C PRO A 157 3.90 10.17 -0.87
N TYR A 158 3.19 10.08 0.26
CA TYR A 158 3.63 9.35 1.45
C TYR A 158 3.29 7.85 1.41
N GLN A 159 2.84 7.32 0.27
CA GLN A 159 2.45 5.92 0.12
C GLN A 159 3.29 5.17 -0.91
N VAL A 160 4.30 5.82 -1.51
CA VAL A 160 5.19 5.18 -2.49
C VAL A 160 6.58 5.79 -2.43
N SER A 161 7.59 4.96 -2.65
CA SER A 161 8.99 5.38 -2.63
C SER A 161 9.48 5.93 -3.97
N GLY A 162 10.52 6.75 -3.90
CA GLY A 162 11.25 7.24 -5.08
C GLY A 162 12.59 6.55 -5.27
N ASP A 163 13.50 7.21 -5.98
CA ASP A 163 14.82 6.65 -6.26
C ASP A 163 15.86 6.84 -5.15
N GLY A 164 15.53 7.62 -4.12
CA GLY A 164 16.28 7.63 -2.89
C GLY A 164 17.73 8.08 -3.03
N ILE A 165 17.98 9.25 -3.62
CA ILE A 165 19.36 9.74 -3.79
C ILE A 165 19.83 10.33 -2.47
N TRP A 166 20.91 9.75 -1.90
CA TRP A 166 21.56 10.29 -0.71
C TRP A 166 23.07 10.43 -0.96
N ASN A 167 23.50 11.63 -1.35
CA ASN A 167 24.86 11.85 -1.89
C ASN A 167 25.96 12.08 -0.83
N ALA A 168 25.60 12.52 0.37
CA ALA A 168 26.56 12.72 1.45
C ALA A 168 25.90 12.54 2.83
N PRO A 169 26.63 12.07 3.85
CA PRO A 169 26.07 11.81 5.17
C PRO A 169 25.57 13.09 5.87
N ASN A 170 26.06 14.28 5.52
CA ASN A 170 25.58 15.55 6.05
C ASN A 170 24.38 16.15 5.27
N LYS A 171 23.93 15.50 4.20
CA LYS A 171 22.73 15.87 3.42
C LYS A 171 21.56 14.96 3.79
N ASN A 172 20.34 15.34 3.41
CA ASN A 172 19.19 14.46 3.50
C ASN A 172 19.06 13.62 2.23
N MET A 173 18.36 12.49 2.31
CA MET A 173 17.92 11.75 1.14
C MET A 173 16.84 12.54 0.42
N GLU A 174 16.88 12.54 -0.91
CA GLU A 174 15.89 13.17 -1.77
C GLU A 174 15.45 12.19 -2.87
N ASN A 175 14.17 12.26 -3.23
CA ASN A 175 13.65 11.52 -4.37
C ASN A 175 13.52 12.44 -5.58
N SER A 176 13.91 11.93 -6.75
CA SER A 176 13.59 12.54 -8.04
C SER A 176 12.07 12.55 -8.28
N THR A 177 11.58 13.55 -9.00
CA THR A 177 10.18 13.59 -9.44
C THR A 177 9.87 12.48 -10.43
N MET A 178 8.68 11.90 -10.34
CA MET A 178 8.12 10.98 -11.32
C MET A 178 7.10 11.72 -12.19
N VAL A 179 6.82 11.20 -13.39
CA VAL A 179 5.76 11.73 -14.26
C VAL A 179 4.57 10.79 -14.21
N ALA A 180 3.42 11.30 -13.75
CA ALA A 180 2.15 10.60 -13.90
C ALA A 180 1.55 10.97 -15.26
N LYS A 181 1.41 10.00 -16.15
CA LYS A 181 0.95 10.20 -17.52
C LYS A 181 -0.34 9.42 -17.76
N GLY A 182 -1.40 10.13 -18.13
CA GLY A 182 -2.61 9.52 -18.67
C GLY A 182 -2.82 9.91 -20.12
N LYS A 183 -3.83 9.32 -20.76
CA LYS A 183 -4.16 9.53 -22.18
C LYS A 183 -4.35 11.00 -22.59
N ARG A 184 -4.77 11.87 -21.66
CA ARG A 184 -5.15 13.28 -21.94
C ARG A 184 -4.40 14.32 -21.11
N THR A 185 -3.75 13.91 -20.04
CA THR A 185 -3.15 14.84 -19.08
C THR A 185 -1.98 14.19 -18.36
N THR A 186 -1.06 15.03 -17.87
CA THR A 186 0.14 14.63 -17.14
C THR A 186 0.39 15.57 -15.99
N HIS A 187 0.99 15.09 -14.91
CA HIS A 187 1.57 15.96 -13.88
C HIS A 187 2.81 15.33 -13.25
N LEU A 188 3.61 16.17 -12.58
CA LEU A 188 4.70 15.70 -11.75
C LEU A 188 4.15 15.10 -10.46
N PHE A 189 4.75 13.99 -10.04
CA PHE A 189 4.49 13.32 -8.79
C PHE A 189 5.76 13.29 -7.95
N TYR A 190 5.62 13.56 -6.66
CA TYR A 190 6.73 13.76 -5.73
C TYR A 190 6.72 12.64 -4.68
N PRO A 191 7.25 11.45 -4.97
CA PRO A 191 7.28 10.37 -3.99
C PRO A 191 8.08 10.79 -2.75
N ALA A 192 7.56 10.52 -1.56
CA ALA A 192 8.11 11.01 -0.30
C ALA A 192 8.67 9.90 0.61
N ILE A 193 8.56 8.63 0.19
CA ILE A 193 9.07 7.48 0.95
C ILE A 193 10.46 7.08 0.43
N SER A 194 11.33 6.63 1.33
CA SER A 194 12.63 6.05 0.94
C SER A 194 12.40 4.67 0.32
N PRO A 195 13.14 4.27 -0.73
CA PRO A 195 13.03 2.90 -1.24
C PRO A 195 13.56 1.85 -0.26
N ILE A 196 14.44 2.25 0.67
CA ILE A 196 15.13 1.37 1.61
C ILE A 196 15.33 2.13 2.92
N TYR A 197 15.23 1.45 4.05
CA TYR A 197 15.55 2.01 5.37
C TYR A 197 16.68 1.22 6.03
N PRO A 198 17.87 1.83 6.24
CA PRO A 198 18.86 1.27 7.15
C PRO A 198 18.41 1.52 8.61
N LEU A 199 18.66 0.55 9.48
CA LEU A 199 18.39 0.64 10.90
C LEU A 199 19.69 0.79 11.70
N THR A 200 19.60 1.33 12.91
CA THR A 200 20.78 1.61 13.74
C THR A 200 21.47 0.36 14.28
N ASN A 201 20.81 -0.79 14.23
CA ASN A 201 21.37 -2.10 14.55
C ASN A 201 22.15 -2.74 13.38
N GLY A 202 22.16 -2.10 12.21
CA GLY A 202 22.88 -2.57 11.02
C GLY A 202 21.98 -3.18 9.95
N ASP A 203 20.74 -3.54 10.28
CA ASP A 203 19.78 -4.13 9.34
C ASP A 203 19.42 -3.14 8.24
N VAL A 204 19.02 -3.66 7.08
CA VAL A 204 18.57 -2.84 5.95
C VAL A 204 17.28 -3.42 5.38
N ALA A 205 16.20 -2.67 5.50
CA ALA A 205 14.87 -3.11 5.13
C ALA A 205 14.40 -2.42 3.84
N PRO A 206 14.32 -3.12 2.69
CA PRO A 206 13.67 -2.60 1.49
C PRO A 206 12.19 -2.32 1.77
N THR A 207 11.68 -1.23 1.21
CA THR A 207 10.28 -0.85 1.41
C THR A 207 9.36 -1.60 0.46
N ILE A 208 8.32 -2.23 1.01
CA ILE A 208 7.30 -2.96 0.27
C ILE A 208 5.98 -2.19 0.38
N HIS A 209 5.39 -1.81 -0.77
CA HIS A 209 4.15 -1.02 -0.80
C HIS A 209 2.97 -1.92 -1.13
N LEU A 210 2.12 -2.16 -0.14
CA LEU A 210 0.90 -2.93 -0.28
C LEU A 210 -0.32 -2.04 -0.07
N PHE A 211 -1.33 -2.23 -0.90
CA PHE A 211 -2.63 -1.58 -0.75
C PHE A 211 -3.69 -2.66 -0.67
N VAL A 212 -4.28 -2.83 0.50
CA VAL A 212 -5.41 -3.73 0.68
C VAL A 212 -6.67 -2.91 0.48
N LYS A 213 -7.50 -3.30 -0.50
CA LYS A 213 -8.69 -2.58 -0.94
C LYS A 213 -9.92 -3.44 -0.64
N PRO A 214 -10.55 -3.27 0.53
CA PRO A 214 -11.86 -3.85 0.82
C PRO A 214 -12.91 -3.21 -0.09
N VAL A 215 -13.70 -4.03 -0.77
CA VAL A 215 -14.86 -3.61 -1.54
C VAL A 215 -16.10 -4.02 -0.76
N TYR A 216 -17.00 -3.09 -0.51
CA TYR A 216 -18.28 -3.35 0.15
C TYR A 216 -19.46 -3.12 -0.77
N ARG A 217 -20.54 -3.87 -0.53
CA ARG A 217 -21.84 -3.64 -1.17
C ARG A 217 -22.60 -2.55 -0.44
N MET A 218 -23.53 -1.91 -1.12
CA MET A 218 -24.55 -1.07 -0.47
C MET A 218 -25.90 -1.78 -0.61
N LEU A 219 -26.36 -2.44 0.46
CA LEU A 219 -27.62 -3.21 0.41
C LEU A 219 -28.83 -2.30 0.13
N SER A 220 -28.76 -1.03 0.52
CA SER A 220 -29.78 -0.01 0.23
C SER A 220 -30.02 0.25 -1.26
N LEU A 221 -29.12 -0.21 -2.15
CA LEU A 221 -29.31 -0.13 -3.59
C LEU A 221 -30.17 -1.26 -4.15
N ALA A 222 -30.39 -2.33 -3.38
CA ALA A 222 -31.25 -3.44 -3.77
C ALA A 222 -32.73 -3.12 -3.49
N SER A 223 -33.64 -3.78 -4.21
CA SER A 223 -35.09 -3.59 -4.08
C SER A 223 -35.74 -4.45 -2.98
N ASP A 224 -34.94 -5.17 -2.19
CA ASP A 224 -35.40 -6.11 -1.16
C ASP A 224 -35.59 -5.46 0.23
N GLY A 225 -35.25 -4.17 0.36
CA GLY A 225 -35.42 -3.38 1.58
C GLY A 225 -34.32 -3.62 2.64
N LEU A 226 -33.26 -4.35 2.29
CA LEU A 226 -32.13 -4.56 3.20
C LEU A 226 -31.26 -3.30 3.32
N THR A 227 -30.59 -3.16 4.47
CA THR A 227 -29.68 -2.03 4.75
C THR A 227 -28.36 -2.55 5.32
N GLY A 228 -27.29 -1.77 5.12
CA GLY A 228 -25.94 -2.14 5.55
C GLY A 228 -24.92 -2.08 4.42
N GLN A 229 -23.64 -2.19 4.81
CA GLN A 229 -22.50 -2.12 3.90
C GLN A 229 -21.56 -3.32 4.10
N PRO A 230 -22.01 -4.56 3.80
CA PRO A 230 -21.21 -5.75 4.03
C PRO A 230 -20.06 -5.87 3.03
N LEU A 231 -19.01 -6.56 3.44
CA LEU A 231 -17.87 -6.91 2.60
C LEU A 231 -18.35 -7.71 1.37
N GLU A 232 -17.80 -7.37 0.21
CA GLU A 232 -18.01 -8.06 -1.06
C GLU A 232 -16.78 -8.86 -1.45
N SER A 233 -15.64 -8.18 -1.46
CA SER A 233 -14.33 -8.73 -1.81
C SER A 233 -13.22 -7.93 -1.14
N ILE A 234 -12.01 -8.49 -1.16
CA ILE A 234 -10.79 -7.80 -0.76
C ILE A 234 -9.81 -7.92 -1.91
N LYS A 235 -9.21 -6.80 -2.35
CA LYS A 235 -8.08 -6.82 -3.28
C LYS A 235 -6.78 -6.56 -2.53
N ASN A 236 -5.72 -7.28 -2.81
CA ASN A 236 -4.37 -6.90 -2.41
C ASN A 236 -3.58 -6.43 -3.63
N ILE A 237 -2.94 -5.27 -3.52
CA ILE A 237 -2.22 -4.63 -4.62
C ILE A 237 -0.79 -4.33 -4.19
N CYS A 238 0.19 -4.90 -4.90
CA CYS A 238 1.60 -4.62 -4.70
C CYS A 238 2.13 -3.62 -5.75
N VAL A 239 2.41 -2.41 -5.30
CA VAL A 239 3.00 -1.36 -6.15
C VAL A 239 4.52 -1.46 -6.08
N PRO A 240 5.23 -1.47 -7.22
CA PRO A 240 6.67 -1.58 -7.21
C PRO A 240 7.34 -0.47 -6.40
N ASN A 241 8.43 -0.81 -5.73
CA ASN A 241 9.34 0.09 -5.07
C ASN A 241 9.89 1.12 -6.06
N GLY A 242 10.19 2.33 -5.58
CA GLY A 242 10.73 3.43 -6.38
C GLY A 242 11.98 3.09 -7.19
N LEU A 243 12.83 2.15 -6.73
CA LEU A 243 13.96 1.67 -7.53
C LEU A 243 13.49 0.90 -8.79
N LEU A 244 12.48 0.06 -8.65
CA LEU A 244 11.89 -0.67 -9.77
C LEU A 244 11.08 0.24 -10.69
N LEU A 245 10.37 1.23 -10.12
CA LEU A 245 9.60 2.21 -10.88
C LEU A 245 10.47 3.10 -11.77
N SER A 246 11.65 3.53 -11.27
CA SER A 246 12.41 4.63 -11.89
C SER A 246 13.85 4.31 -12.29
N LYS A 247 14.44 3.21 -11.81
CA LYS A 247 15.84 2.83 -12.12
C LYS A 247 15.92 1.55 -12.93
N ASN A 248 15.58 0.42 -12.34
CA ASN A 248 15.74 -0.88 -12.97
C ASN A 248 14.66 -1.85 -12.46
N PRO A 249 13.76 -2.36 -13.31
CA PRO A 249 13.71 -2.20 -14.77
C PRO A 249 13.20 -0.84 -15.25
N GLY A 250 12.69 0.02 -14.36
CA GLY A 250 12.16 1.34 -14.72
C GLY A 250 10.74 1.26 -15.28
N TYR A 251 9.82 0.66 -14.52
CA TYR A 251 8.44 0.39 -14.96
C TYR A 251 7.67 1.62 -15.45
N LEU A 252 7.97 2.84 -14.95
CA LEU A 252 7.32 4.06 -15.45
C LEU A 252 7.80 4.47 -16.85
N ASN A 253 8.91 3.93 -17.34
CA ASN A 253 9.37 4.12 -18.71
C ASN A 253 8.72 3.11 -19.66
N SER A 254 8.66 1.83 -19.27
CA SER A 254 8.09 0.75 -20.09
C SER A 254 6.55 0.76 -20.08
N CYS A 255 5.94 1.13 -18.95
CA CYS A 255 4.50 1.22 -18.73
C CYS A 255 4.13 2.66 -18.30
N PRO A 256 4.22 3.65 -19.19
CA PRO A 256 4.13 5.06 -18.81
C PRO A 256 2.75 5.49 -18.30
N GLU A 257 1.69 4.72 -18.58
CA GLU A 257 0.35 4.96 -18.03
C GLU A 257 0.09 4.25 -16.70
N LEU A 258 1.09 3.52 -16.16
CA LEU A 258 0.98 2.83 -14.86
C LEU A 258 0.57 3.81 -13.77
N PHE A 259 1.26 4.95 -13.70
CA PHE A 259 0.86 6.09 -12.87
C PHE A 259 0.19 7.14 -13.74
N PHE A 260 -1.06 7.47 -13.42
CA PHE A 260 -1.82 8.45 -14.18
C PHE A 260 -2.53 9.46 -13.27
N PRO A 261 -2.87 10.65 -13.79
CA PRO A 261 -3.48 11.71 -12.98
C PRO A 261 -4.81 11.33 -12.31
N GLY A 262 -4.94 11.72 -11.04
CA GLY A 262 -6.20 11.70 -10.30
C GLY A 262 -7.05 12.96 -10.50
N LYS A 263 -8.16 13.06 -9.76
CA LYS A 263 -9.02 14.26 -9.70
C LYS A 263 -8.65 15.20 -8.54
N ASP A 264 -7.36 15.40 -8.29
CA ASP A 264 -6.95 16.36 -7.27
C ASP A 264 -7.25 17.80 -7.72
N ASP A 265 -7.58 18.66 -6.73
CA ASP A 265 -7.91 20.05 -6.98
C ASP A 265 -6.69 20.81 -7.52
N LYS A 266 -6.90 21.69 -8.52
CA LYS A 266 -5.84 22.52 -9.11
C LYS A 266 -5.19 23.47 -8.11
N SER A 267 -5.87 23.80 -7.01
CA SER A 267 -5.37 24.64 -5.92
C SER A 267 -4.45 23.91 -4.92
N LYS A 268 -4.33 22.58 -5.03
CA LYS A 268 -3.52 21.77 -4.12
C LYS A 268 -2.03 21.99 -4.37
N ASP A 269 -1.23 21.98 -3.30
CA ASP A 269 0.25 22.01 -3.41
C ASP A 269 0.71 20.89 -4.38
N PRO A 270 1.48 21.21 -5.43
CA PRO A 270 1.99 20.23 -6.38
C PRO A 270 2.66 19.01 -5.74
N ARG A 271 3.34 19.22 -4.60
CA ARG A 271 4.04 18.16 -3.85
C ARG A 271 3.11 17.24 -3.09
N LYS A 272 1.82 17.58 -2.99
CA LYS A 272 0.77 16.79 -2.33
C LYS A 272 -0.22 16.18 -3.32
N ILE A 273 -0.02 16.41 -4.63
CA ILE A 273 -0.87 15.83 -5.66
C ILE A 273 -0.70 14.31 -5.66
N ARG A 274 -1.84 13.62 -5.65
CA ARG A 274 -1.98 12.17 -5.67
C ARG A 274 -2.01 11.66 -7.10
N VAL A 275 -1.58 10.43 -7.28
CA VAL A 275 -1.66 9.71 -8.55
C VAL A 275 -2.59 8.52 -8.42
N ARG A 276 -3.02 7.99 -9.55
CA ARG A 276 -3.70 6.71 -9.64
C ARG A 276 -2.73 5.67 -10.16
N VAL A 277 -2.86 4.44 -9.67
CA VAL A 277 -2.12 3.28 -10.16
C VAL A 277 -3.07 2.34 -10.87
N SER A 278 -2.80 2.02 -12.13
CA SER A 278 -3.63 1.12 -12.94
C SER A 278 -3.42 -0.33 -12.52
N PHE A 279 -4.51 -1.03 -12.18
CA PHE A 279 -4.45 -2.44 -11.82
C PHE A 279 -4.17 -3.31 -13.06
N ALA A 280 -4.87 -3.07 -14.17
CA ALA A 280 -4.58 -3.75 -15.44
C ALA A 280 -3.08 -3.73 -15.80
N LEU A 281 -2.42 -2.56 -15.75
CA LEU A 281 -0.99 -2.45 -16.08
C LEU A 281 -0.09 -3.09 -15.01
N LEU A 282 -0.48 -3.11 -13.73
CA LEU A 282 0.25 -3.88 -12.71
C LEU A 282 0.17 -5.38 -13.00
N SER A 283 -1.01 -5.89 -13.36
CA SER A 283 -1.20 -7.30 -13.72
C SER A 283 -0.47 -7.69 -15.00
N GLU A 284 -0.31 -6.76 -15.95
CA GLU A 284 0.55 -6.96 -17.13
C GLU A 284 2.04 -7.06 -16.76
N ILE A 285 2.51 -6.31 -15.76
CA ILE A 285 3.89 -6.43 -15.25
C ILE A 285 4.09 -7.80 -14.61
N ALA A 286 3.19 -8.20 -13.71
CA ALA A 286 3.10 -9.55 -13.17
C ALA A 286 1.73 -9.77 -12.51
N THR A 287 1.12 -10.93 -12.75
CA THR A 287 -0.27 -11.21 -12.33
C THR A 287 -0.45 -11.17 -10.82
N TRP A 288 0.56 -11.57 -10.03
CA TRP A 288 0.52 -11.56 -8.56
C TRP A 288 0.46 -10.16 -7.95
N ARG A 289 0.72 -9.09 -8.73
CA ARG A 289 0.69 -7.71 -8.21
C ARG A 289 -0.72 -7.23 -7.87
N VAL A 290 -1.76 -7.90 -8.35
CA VAL A 290 -3.15 -7.62 -8.03
C VAL A 290 -3.88 -8.94 -7.85
N GLU A 291 -4.33 -9.22 -6.64
CA GLU A 291 -5.13 -10.41 -6.33
C GLU A 291 -6.44 -10.02 -5.66
N GLU A 292 -7.53 -10.71 -5.99
CA GLU A 292 -8.87 -10.47 -5.46
C GLU A 292 -9.41 -11.72 -4.77
N PHE A 293 -9.90 -11.53 -3.54
CA PHE A 293 -10.47 -12.55 -2.69
C PHE A 293 -11.96 -12.29 -2.55
N VAL A 294 -12.76 -13.29 -2.88
CA VAL A 294 -14.21 -13.30 -2.69
C VAL A 294 -14.58 -14.50 -1.82
N ARG A 295 -15.71 -14.41 -1.12
CA ARG A 295 -16.27 -15.55 -0.41
C ARG A 295 -16.53 -16.70 -1.39
N ALA A 296 -16.14 -17.92 -1.03
CA ALA A 296 -16.26 -19.10 -1.89
C ALA A 296 -17.70 -19.36 -2.39
N ASP A 297 -18.70 -18.97 -1.61
CA ASP A 297 -20.13 -19.12 -1.95
C ASP A 297 -20.62 -18.14 -3.04
N ASN A 298 -19.82 -17.15 -3.44
CA ASN A 298 -20.14 -16.15 -4.46
C ASN A 298 -19.58 -16.51 -5.86
N ILE A 299 -19.05 -17.72 -6.06
CA ILE A 299 -18.66 -18.23 -7.39
C ILE A 299 -19.90 -18.86 -8.05
N LEU A 300 -20.79 -18.02 -8.58
CA LEU A 300 -21.91 -18.42 -9.47
C LEU A 300 -22.08 -17.43 -10.61
#